data_AF-A0A9D2BEB1-F1
#
_entry.id   AF-A0A9D2BEB1-F1
#
_cell.length_a   1.000
_cell.length_b   1.000
_cell.length_c   1.000
_cell.angle_alpha   90.00
_cell.angle_beta   90.00
_cell.angle_gamma   90.00
#
_symmetry.space_group_name_H-M   'P 1'
#
loop_
_entity.id
_entity.type
_entity.pdbx_description
1 polymer ?
#
loop_
_entity_poly.entity_id
_entity_poly.type
_entity_poly.pdbx_seq_one_letter_code
_entity_poly.pdbx_strand_id
1 'polypeptide(L)' 'KMARGEMVRFMAEQKVETAEGLKAFEGLGYRFAGEYSDEETFVFLKNMIFTGKAGQQYGKYK' A
#
# COMPACT_ATOMS: atom_id res chain seq x y z
N LYS A 1 -1.99 -13.36 -4.53
CA LYS A 1 -0.65 -13.70 -3.99
C LYS A 1 0.47 -12.73 -4.44
N MET A 2 0.21 -11.72 -5.29
CA MET A 2 1.26 -10.83 -5.85
C MET A 2 1.71 -9.68 -4.92
N ALA A 3 0.81 -9.08 -4.13
CA ALA A 3 1.16 -7.94 -3.25
C ALA A 3 2.27 -8.25 -2.23
N ARG A 4 2.25 -9.44 -1.62
CA ARG A 4 3.28 -9.85 -0.66
C ARG A 4 4.64 -10.05 -1.33
N GLY A 5 4.67 -10.57 -2.55
CA GLY A 5 5.92 -10.78 -3.30
C GLY A 5 6.58 -9.45 -3.66
N GLU A 6 5.79 -8.48 -4.12
CA GLU A 6 6.26 -7.13 -4.41
C GLU A 6 6.73 -6.39 -3.15
N MET A 7 6.05 -6.58 -2.03
CA MET A 7 6.48 -6.00 -0.75
C MET A 7 7.84 -6.56 -0.31
N VAL A 8 8.04 -7.88 -0.39
CA VAL A 8 9.35 -8.49 -0.06
C VAL A 8 10.44 -8.00 -1.01
N ARG A 9 10.12 -7.84 -2.29
CA ARG A 9 11.06 -7.31 -3.28
C ARG A 9 11.46 -5.87 -2.99
N PHE A 10 10.49 -5.01 -2.67
CA PHE A 10 10.74 -3.64 -2.24
C PHE A 10 11.64 -3.58 -1.01
N MET A 11 11.39 -4.44 -0.01
CA MET A 11 12.23 -4.48 1.20
C MET A 11 13.68 -4.87 0.88
N ALA A 12 13.87 -5.84 -0.02
CA ALA A 12 15.21 -6.25 -0.45
C ALA A 12 15.93 -5.16 -1.27
N GLU A 13 15.22 -4.49 -2.19
CA GLU A 13 15.78 -3.45 -3.05
C GLU A 13 16.12 -2.17 -2.28
N GLN A 14 15.25 -1.74 -1.37
CA GLN A 14 15.41 -0.52 -0.58
C GLN A 14 16.13 -0.75 0.76
N LYS A 15 16.52 -1.99 1.07
CA LYS A 15 17.11 -2.41 2.36
C LYS A 15 16.26 -1.93 3.55
N VAL A 16 14.96 -2.10 3.42
CA VAL A 16 14.01 -1.76 4.49
C VAL A 16 14.06 -2.86 5.53
N GLU A 17 14.65 -2.54 6.68
CA GLU A 17 14.77 -3.45 7.82
C GLU A 17 13.83 -3.06 8.97
N THR A 18 13.19 -1.88 8.87
CA THR A 18 12.31 -1.34 9.90
C THR A 18 10.86 -1.23 9.44
N ALA A 19 9.96 -1.35 10.41
CA ALA A 19 8.53 -1.11 10.27
C ALA A 19 8.21 0.28 9.68
N GLU A 20 9.04 1.28 9.98
CA GLU A 20 8.87 2.63 9.42
C GLU A 20 9.20 2.69 7.94
N GLY A 21 10.24 1.99 7.48
CA GLY A 21 10.55 1.91 6.05
C GLY A 21 9.49 1.16 5.25
N LEU A 22 8.74 0.24 5.88
CA LEU A 22 7.61 -0.44 5.26
C LEU A 22 6.47 0.52 4.92
N LYS A 23 6.31 1.64 5.64
CA LYS A 23 5.32 2.67 5.34
C LYS A 23 5.55 3.33 3.97
N ALA A 24 6.78 3.28 3.46
CA ALA A 24 7.13 3.79 2.14
C ALA A 24 6.79 2.81 0.99
N PHE A 25 6.30 1.61 1.30
CA PHE A 25 5.87 0.66 0.28
C PHE A 25 4.65 1.19 -0.48
N GLU A 26 4.82 1.39 -1.79
CA GLU A 26 3.75 1.66 -2.74
C GLU A 26 3.89 0.69 -3.92
N GLY A 27 2.95 -0.24 -4.08
CA GLY A 27 3.07 -1.31 -5.07
C GLY A 27 1.73 -1.91 -5.47
N LEU A 28 1.53 -2.22 -6.75
CA LEU A 28 0.29 -2.79 -7.30
C LEU A 28 -0.99 -2.00 -6.95
N GLY A 29 -0.85 -0.68 -6.79
CA GLY A 29 -1.93 0.22 -6.37
C GLY A 29 -2.25 0.17 -4.88
N TYR A 30 -1.45 -0.53 -4.06
CA TYR A 30 -1.53 -0.46 -2.61
C TYR A 30 -0.68 0.68 -2.07
N ARG A 31 -1.22 1.44 -1.11
CA ARG A 31 -0.53 2.50 -0.38
C ARG A 31 -0.77 2.35 1.12
N PHE A 32 0.24 2.70 1.91
CA PHE A 32 0.14 2.74 3.37
C PHE A 32 -0.95 3.72 3.85
N ALA A 33 -1.81 3.27 4.75
CA ALA A 33 -2.88 4.07 5.33
C ALA A 33 -2.68 4.22 6.84
N GLY A 34 -1.98 5.30 7.23
CA GLY A 34 -1.66 5.57 8.64
C GLY A 34 -2.88 5.70 9.55
N GLU A 35 -4.02 6.13 9.02
CA GLU A 35 -5.27 6.27 9.79
C GLU A 35 -5.85 4.92 10.25
N TYR A 36 -5.52 3.83 9.55
CA TYR A 36 -5.94 2.47 9.89
C TYR A 36 -4.78 1.61 10.40
N SER A 37 -3.60 2.20 10.60
CA SER A 37 -2.40 1.48 10.98
C SER A 37 -2.00 1.80 12.40
N ASP A 38 -1.69 0.75 13.16
CA ASP A 38 -1.22 0.81 14.54
C ASP A 38 0.28 0.46 14.62
N GLU A 39 0.84 0.49 15.83
CA GLU A 39 2.26 0.20 16.06
C GLU A 39 2.65 -1.24 15.66
N GLU A 40 1.72 -2.18 15.79
CA GLU A 40 1.94 -3.60 15.45
C GLU A 40 1.33 -4.01 14.10
N THR A 41 0.41 -3.20 13.54
CA THR A 41 -0.35 -3.57 12.34
C THR A 41 -0.35 -2.45 11.31
N PHE A 42 0.26 -2.70 10.15
CA PHE A 42 0.25 -1.76 9.02
C PHE A 42 -0.80 -2.15 7.99
N VAL A 43 -1.75 -1.25 7.74
CA VAL A 43 -2.80 -1.42 6.76
C VAL A 43 -2.42 -0.73 5.45
N PHE A 44 -2.47 -1.49 4.35
CA PHE A 44 -2.23 -0.99 3.01
C PHE A 44 -3.53 -1.04 2.22
N LEU A 45 -4.03 0.12 1.82
CA LEU A 45 -5.25 0.24 1.04
C LEU A 45 -4.92 0.14 -0.44
N LYS A 46 -5.66 -0.71 -1.15
CA LYS A 46 -5.62 -0.76 -2.61
C LYS A 46 -6.44 0.41 -3.13
N ASN A 47 -5.78 1.42 -3.68
CA ASN A 47 -6.44 2.33 -4.60
C ASN A 47 -6.86 1.51 -5.81
N MET A 48 -8.14 1.14 -5.83
CA MET A 48 -8.74 0.47 -6.96
C MET A 48 -8.88 1.52 -8.06
N ILE A 49 -7.79 1.73 -8.81
CA ILE A 49 -7.86 2.45 -10.08
C ILE A 49 -8.64 1.53 -11.00
N PHE A 50 -9.97 1.67 -11.01
CA PHE A 50 -10.75 1.20 -12.13
C PHE A 50 -10.26 2.01 -13.33
N THR A 51 -9.47 1.38 -14.20
CA THR A 51 -9.23 1.90 -15.55
C THR A 51 -10.51 1.77 -16.38
N GLY A 52 -11.57 2.43 -15.92
CA GLY A 52 -12.72 2.83 -16.70
C GLY A 52 -12.57 4.31 -17.02
N LYS A 53 -12.79 4.67 -18.28
CA LYS A 53 -12.65 6.03 -18.81
C LYS A 53 -13.26 7.10 -17.89
N ALA A 54 -12.53 8.22 -17.80
CA ALA A 54 -12.98 9.55 -17.39
C ALA A 54 -13.65 9.68 -16.01
N GLY A 55 -12.87 10.22 -15.06
CA GLY A 55 -13.36 11.14 -14.04
C GLY A 55 -14.39 10.57 -13.06
N GLN A 56 -13.90 9.98 -11.97
CA GLN A 56 -14.57 10.09 -10.66
C GLN A 56 -13.68 9.53 -9.56
N GLN A 57 -13.20 10.44 -8.70
CA GLN A 57 -12.52 10.15 -7.46
C GLN A 57 -13.62 9.85 -6.42
N TYR A 58 -13.79 8.58 -6.02
CA TYR A 58 -14.68 8.20 -4.93
C TYR A 58 -13.88 7.54 -3.81
N GLY A 59 -13.48 8.35 -2.83
CA GLY A 59 -13.19 7.88 -1.50
C GLY A 59 -14.50 7.81 -0.72
N LYS A 60 -15.04 6.61 -0.51
CA LYS A 60 -15.99 6.37 0.58
C LYS A 60 -15.74 4.98 1.13
N TYR A 61 -14.71 4.85 1.95
CA TYR A 61 -14.63 3.74 2.90
C TYR A 61 -15.53 4.11 4.08
N LYS A 62 -16.39 3.17 4.46
CA LYS A 62 -17.37 3.32 5.54
C LYS A 62 -16.73 2.92 6.87
#